data_AF-R6V9G2-F1
#
_entry.id   AF-R6V9G2-F1
#
_cell.length_a   1.000
_cell.length_b   1.000
_cell.length_c   1.000
_cell.angle_alpha   90.00
_cell.angle_beta   90.00
_cell.angle_gamma   90.00
#
_symmetry.space_group_name_H-M   'P 1'
#
loop_
_entity.id
_entity.type
_entity.pdbx_description
1 polymer ?
#
loop_
_entity_poly.entity_id
_entity_poly.type
_entity_poly.pdbx_seq_one_letter_code
_entity_poly.pdbx_strand_id
1 'polypeptide(L)'
;MGDYEVFKSKIFQMTKIDLSCYKERQMKRRIDALIVKAGIATYDEYVAALRKEPALLEEFVTYLTINVSEFYRNPDQWKVLENEILPYLFERFGNDIRIWSAACSTGDEPYTLVMLLAKFIPLNRIHILATDLDKQVLEKAQIGLYDEKSLKGLPKEFIKKHFTQVGGKSYQIHDEIKKCVEFKQHNLLKDSYPSGCDMIVCRNVMIYFTEDAKKSIYHKFNQALNEDGMLFVGSTEQIISAEDYGFTAYRSFFYKKD
;
A
#
# COMPACT_ATOMS: atom_id res chain seq x y z
N MET A 1 21.52 -9.85 -21.82
CA MET A 1 21.10 -8.56 -21.21
C MET A 1 22.27 -7.59 -21.21
N GLY A 2 22.06 -6.34 -21.62
CA GLY A 2 23.07 -5.27 -21.63
C GLY A 2 23.34 -4.65 -20.24
N ASP A 3 23.74 -3.39 -20.20
CA ASP A 3 24.06 -2.64 -18.97
C ASP A 3 22.80 -2.26 -18.16
N TYR A 4 22.74 -2.72 -16.90
CA TYR A 4 21.61 -2.46 -16.01
C TYR A 4 21.57 -1.02 -15.48
N GLU A 5 22.71 -0.34 -15.33
CA GLU A 5 22.74 1.06 -14.88
C GLU A 5 22.12 1.99 -15.91
N VAL A 6 22.47 1.78 -17.18
CA VAL A 6 21.86 2.50 -18.31
C VAL A 6 20.36 2.22 -18.38
N PHE A 7 19.95 0.97 -18.15
CA PHE A 7 18.53 0.60 -18.06
C PHE A 7 17.81 1.35 -16.94
N LYS A 8 18.35 1.37 -15.71
CA LYS A 8 17.77 2.10 -14.57
C LYS A 8 17.57 3.58 -14.91
N SER A 9 18.57 4.23 -15.51
CA SER A 9 18.50 5.63 -15.92
C SER A 9 17.38 5.88 -16.95
N LYS A 10 17.27 5.02 -17.97
CA LYS A 10 16.21 5.13 -19.00
C LYS A 10 14.81 4.91 -18.43
N ILE A 11 14.64 3.95 -17.52
CA ILE A 11 13.37 3.72 -16.82
C ILE A 11 13.02 4.96 -15.99
N PHE A 12 13.93 5.47 -15.18
CA PHE A 12 13.70 6.66 -14.35
C PHE A 12 13.27 7.86 -15.20
N GLN A 13 13.90 8.11 -16.34
CA GLN A 13 13.52 9.21 -17.22
C GLN A 13 12.07 9.10 -17.71
N MET A 14 11.63 7.87 -18.03
CA MET A 14 10.32 7.58 -18.61
C MET A 14 9.21 7.51 -17.54
N THR A 15 9.44 6.84 -16.41
CA THR A 15 8.40 6.54 -15.41
C THR A 15 8.51 7.39 -14.14
N LYS A 16 9.67 8.03 -13.91
CA LYS A 16 10.04 8.65 -12.64
C LYS A 16 10.10 7.67 -11.46
N ILE A 17 10.14 6.37 -11.73
CA ILE A 17 10.40 5.32 -10.74
C ILE A 17 11.91 5.12 -10.67
N ASP A 18 12.49 5.43 -9.51
CA ASP A 18 13.91 5.25 -9.28
C ASP A 18 14.20 3.82 -8.80
N LEU A 19 14.68 2.99 -9.72
CA LEU A 19 15.03 1.59 -9.43
C LEU A 19 16.23 1.46 -8.47
N SER A 20 17.03 2.51 -8.29
CA SER A 20 18.14 2.50 -7.32
C SER A 20 17.65 2.53 -5.87
N CYS A 21 16.43 3.00 -5.63
CA CYS A 21 15.77 2.96 -4.33
C CYS A 21 15.26 1.55 -3.95
N TYR A 22 15.33 0.57 -4.86
CA TYR A 22 14.92 -0.81 -4.61
C TYR A 22 16.14 -1.70 -4.42
N LYS A 23 15.97 -2.81 -3.69
CA LYS A 23 17.03 -3.81 -3.53
C LYS A 23 17.41 -4.42 -4.89
N GLU A 24 18.57 -4.02 -5.40
CA GLU A 24 18.98 -4.26 -6.78
C GLU A 24 18.92 -5.73 -7.18
N ARG A 25 19.52 -6.63 -6.40
CA ARG A 25 19.60 -8.06 -6.75
C ARG A 25 18.22 -8.67 -6.97
N GLN A 26 17.27 -8.41 -6.08
CA GLN A 26 15.91 -8.92 -6.16
C GLN A 26 15.16 -8.28 -7.31
N MET A 27 15.25 -6.96 -7.46
CA MET A 27 14.54 -6.22 -8.49
C MET A 27 15.04 -6.58 -9.89
N LYS A 28 16.35 -6.60 -10.10
CA LYS A 28 16.99 -7.00 -11.36
C LYS A 28 16.56 -8.40 -11.77
N ARG A 29 16.59 -9.39 -10.87
CA ARG A 29 16.15 -10.76 -11.17
C ARG A 29 14.70 -10.82 -11.65
N ARG A 30 13.82 -10.02 -11.05
CA ARG A 30 12.40 -9.94 -11.45
C ARG A 30 12.25 -9.31 -12.84
N ILE A 31 12.90 -8.17 -13.07
CA ILE A 31 12.89 -7.49 -14.36
C ILE A 31 13.45 -8.40 -15.45
N ASP A 32 14.55 -9.10 -15.19
CA ASP A 32 15.14 -10.05 -16.13
C ASP A 32 14.16 -11.15 -16.53
N ALA A 33 13.44 -11.72 -15.56
CA ALA A 33 12.42 -12.72 -15.83
C ALA A 33 11.24 -12.18 -16.66
N LEU A 34 10.81 -10.94 -16.41
CA LEU A 34 9.76 -10.28 -17.18
C LEU A 34 10.17 -10.05 -18.64
N ILE A 35 11.39 -9.57 -18.86
CA ILE A 35 11.94 -9.32 -20.20
C ILE A 35 12.07 -10.62 -20.99
N VAL A 36 12.56 -11.69 -20.35
CA VAL A 36 12.61 -13.03 -20.95
C VAL A 36 11.22 -13.53 -21.33
N LYS A 37 10.22 -13.34 -20.46
CA LYS A 37 8.82 -13.71 -20.74
C LYS A 37 8.25 -12.94 -21.94
N ALA A 38 8.66 -11.67 -22.11
CA ALA A 38 8.29 -10.85 -23.27
C ALA A 38 9.04 -11.26 -24.57
N GLY A 39 9.94 -12.24 -24.51
CA GLY A 39 10.70 -12.71 -25.68
C GLY A 39 11.78 -11.73 -26.16
N ILE A 40 12.20 -10.78 -25.32
CA ILE A 40 13.14 -9.71 -25.67
C ILE A 40 14.54 -10.04 -25.13
N ALA A 41 15.58 -9.80 -25.94
CA ALA A 41 16.94 -10.27 -25.64
C ALA A 41 17.78 -9.24 -24.85
N THR A 42 17.47 -7.95 -24.99
CA THR A 42 18.25 -6.86 -24.41
C THR A 42 17.41 -5.82 -23.68
N TYR A 43 18.04 -5.12 -22.73
CA TYR A 43 17.40 -4.01 -22.02
C TYR A 43 17.03 -2.85 -22.95
N ASP A 44 17.84 -2.57 -23.97
CA ASP A 44 17.60 -1.47 -24.89
C ASP A 44 16.39 -1.74 -25.80
N GLU A 45 16.26 -2.96 -26.32
CA GLU A 45 15.06 -3.41 -27.04
C GLU A 45 13.82 -3.32 -26.15
N TYR A 46 13.94 -3.74 -24.89
CA TYR A 46 12.81 -3.67 -23.96
C TYR A 46 12.38 -2.23 -23.67
N VAL A 47 13.33 -1.32 -23.40
CA VAL A 47 13.04 0.11 -23.24
C VAL A 47 12.42 0.70 -24.51
N ALA A 48 12.89 0.30 -25.69
CA ALA A 48 12.31 0.75 -26.95
C ALA A 48 10.86 0.26 -27.12
N ALA A 49 10.54 -0.96 -26.71
CA ALA A 49 9.18 -1.50 -26.70
C ALA A 49 8.29 -0.75 -25.71
N LEU A 50 8.74 -0.53 -24.47
CA LEU A 50 8.00 0.23 -23.45
C LEU A 50 7.62 1.64 -23.91
N ARG A 51 8.47 2.30 -24.72
CA ARG A 51 8.19 3.63 -25.28
C ARG A 51 7.11 3.63 -26.36
N LYS A 52 6.96 2.52 -27.09
CA LYS A 52 6.01 2.39 -28.21
C LYS A 52 4.66 1.86 -27.76
N GLU A 53 4.63 1.07 -26.69
CA GLU A 53 3.47 0.31 -26.26
C GLU A 53 3.07 0.69 -24.82
N PRO A 54 2.12 1.63 -24.65
CA PRO A 54 1.66 2.05 -23.31
C PRO A 54 1.18 0.89 -22.44
N ALA A 55 0.49 -0.11 -23.02
CA ALA A 55 0.03 -1.28 -22.28
C ALA A 55 1.20 -2.12 -21.71
N LEU A 56 2.31 -2.24 -22.45
CA LEU A 56 3.51 -2.92 -21.97
C LEU A 56 4.18 -2.14 -20.85
N LEU A 57 4.16 -0.80 -20.93
CA LEU A 57 4.65 0.07 -19.85
C LEU A 57 3.83 -0.08 -18.58
N GLU A 58 2.51 -0.14 -18.69
CA GLU A 58 1.64 -0.38 -17.54
C GLU A 58 1.87 -1.78 -16.95
N GLU A 59 1.96 -2.84 -17.76
CA GLU A 59 2.30 -4.19 -17.28
C GLU A 59 3.66 -4.20 -16.56
N PHE A 60 4.65 -3.47 -17.09
CA PHE A 60 5.94 -3.32 -16.45
C PHE A 60 5.83 -2.66 -15.06
N VAL A 61 5.08 -1.56 -14.94
CA VAL A 61 4.86 -0.88 -13.66
C VAL A 61 4.14 -1.80 -12.66
N THR A 62 3.05 -2.44 -13.09
CA THR A 62 2.31 -3.44 -12.28
C THR A 62 3.23 -4.57 -11.80
N TYR A 63 4.13 -5.02 -12.67
CA TYR A 63 5.10 -6.04 -12.31
C TYR A 63 6.12 -5.54 -11.31
N LEU A 64 6.54 -4.26 -11.34
CA LEU A 64 7.45 -3.71 -10.33
C LEU A 64 6.81 -3.70 -8.93
N THR A 65 5.52 -3.39 -8.81
CA THR A 65 4.84 -3.03 -7.55
C THR A 65 4.42 -4.18 -6.61
N ILE A 66 4.59 -5.47 -6.97
CA ILE A 66 4.23 -6.66 -6.14
C ILE A 66 2.89 -6.51 -5.41
N ASN A 67 1.81 -6.72 -6.17
CA ASN A 67 0.45 -6.41 -5.72
C ASN A 67 -0.24 -7.61 -5.04
N VAL A 68 0.49 -8.42 -4.26
CA VAL A 68 -0.12 -9.54 -3.51
C VAL A 68 -0.68 -9.01 -2.19
N SER A 69 -1.99 -8.80 -2.19
CA SER A 69 -2.78 -8.34 -1.05
C SER A 69 -3.91 -9.32 -0.77
N GLU A 70 -4.33 -9.38 0.48
CA GLU A 70 -5.50 -10.13 0.93
C GLU A 70 -6.15 -9.36 2.07
N PHE A 71 -7.47 -9.47 2.19
CA PHE A 71 -8.17 -8.84 3.29
C PHE A 71 -7.74 -9.45 4.63
N TYR A 72 -7.65 -8.61 5.66
CA TYR A 72 -7.36 -9.05 7.02
C TYR A 72 -6.01 -9.78 7.18
N ARG A 73 -5.03 -9.50 6.30
CA ARG A 73 -3.68 -10.09 6.34
C ARG A 73 -3.05 -9.91 7.72
N ASN A 74 -2.58 -11.02 8.32
CA ASN A 74 -2.14 -11.09 9.72
C ASN A 74 -3.24 -10.67 10.72
N PRO A 75 -4.30 -11.50 10.90
CA PRO A 75 -5.49 -11.17 11.69
C PRO A 75 -5.22 -10.64 13.10
N ASP A 76 -4.16 -11.11 13.76
CA ASP A 76 -3.85 -10.68 15.13
C ASP A 76 -3.44 -9.21 15.21
N GLN A 77 -2.83 -8.64 14.16
CA GLN A 77 -2.50 -7.21 14.14
C GLN A 77 -3.75 -6.35 13.94
N TRP A 78 -4.74 -6.84 13.20
CA TRP A 78 -6.04 -6.18 13.09
C TRP A 78 -6.82 -6.20 14.40
N LYS A 79 -6.67 -7.25 15.22
CA LYS A 79 -7.25 -7.28 16.57
C LYS A 79 -6.59 -6.26 17.51
N VAL A 80 -5.26 -6.09 17.43
CA VAL A 80 -4.56 -5.04 18.18
C VAL A 80 -5.02 -3.66 17.73
N LEU A 81 -5.17 -3.46 16.42
CA LEU A 81 -5.73 -2.22 15.88
C LEU A 81 -7.13 -1.94 16.45
N GLU A 82 -8.03 -2.93 16.38
CA GLU A 82 -9.41 -2.82 16.86
C GLU A 82 -9.51 -2.56 18.37
N ASN A 83 -8.78 -3.32 19.18
CA ASN A 83 -8.99 -3.33 20.64
C ASN A 83 -8.15 -2.30 21.40
N GLU A 84 -7.05 -1.81 20.81
CA GLU A 84 -6.11 -0.94 21.52
C GLU A 84 -5.84 0.36 20.76
N ILE A 85 -5.50 0.28 19.47
CA ILE A 85 -5.03 1.45 18.70
C ILE A 85 -6.19 2.37 18.32
N LEU A 86 -7.31 1.84 17.81
CA LEU A 86 -8.47 2.67 17.47
C LEU A 86 -9.05 3.40 18.69
N PRO A 87 -9.28 2.75 19.85
CA PRO A 87 -9.70 3.44 21.07
C PRO A 87 -8.75 4.58 21.47
N TYR A 88 -7.44 4.33 21.40
CA TYR A 88 -6.42 5.35 21.67
C TYR A 88 -6.53 6.54 20.71
N LEU A 89 -6.66 6.29 19.40
CA LEU A 89 -6.78 7.35 18.41
C LEU A 89 -8.07 8.17 18.61
N PHE A 90 -9.17 7.53 18.96
CA PHE A 90 -10.42 8.23 19.27
C PHE A 90 -10.33 9.07 20.54
N GLU A 91 -9.59 8.62 21.57
CA GLU A 91 -9.33 9.42 22.77
C GLU A 91 -8.51 10.68 22.45
N ARG A 92 -7.52 10.56 21.55
CA ARG A 92 -6.61 11.66 21.20
C ARG A 92 -7.20 12.67 20.21
N PHE A 93 -7.86 12.18 19.17
CA PHE A 93 -8.25 12.98 18.00
C PHE A 93 -9.77 13.07 17.83
N GLY A 94 -10.55 12.41 18.69
CA GLY A 94 -12.00 12.29 18.54
C GLY A 94 -12.38 11.36 17.39
N ASN A 95 -13.63 11.49 16.92
CA ASN A 95 -14.22 10.53 15.98
C ASN A 95 -13.92 10.82 14.49
N ASP A 96 -13.19 11.89 14.17
CA ASP A 96 -12.89 12.31 12.79
C ASP A 96 -11.41 12.04 12.44
N ILE A 97 -10.95 10.82 12.69
CA ILE A 97 -9.55 10.44 12.46
C ILE A 97 -9.22 10.39 10.97
N ARG A 98 -8.06 10.95 10.61
CA ARG A 98 -7.52 10.99 9.25
C ARG A 98 -6.55 9.84 9.04
N ILE A 99 -6.92 8.89 8.19
CA ILE A 99 -6.10 7.70 7.92
C ILE A 99 -5.57 7.72 6.50
N TRP A 100 -4.29 7.38 6.35
CA TRP A 100 -3.67 7.13 5.06
C TRP A 100 -3.18 5.67 4.94
N SER A 101 -3.76 4.90 4.01
CA SER A 101 -3.25 3.59 3.58
C SER A 101 -2.30 3.81 2.40
N ALA A 102 -1.00 3.67 2.66
CA ALA A 102 0.10 3.91 1.74
C ALA A 102 0.58 2.58 1.11
N ALA A 103 0.53 2.50 -0.22
CA ALA A 103 0.68 1.29 -1.03
C ALA A 103 -0.47 0.29 -0.84
N CYS A 104 -1.70 0.76 -1.10
CA CYS A 104 -2.93 0.03 -0.82
C CYS A 104 -3.24 -1.13 -1.77
N SER A 105 -2.46 -1.33 -2.84
CA SER A 105 -2.66 -2.37 -3.85
C SER A 105 -4.11 -2.41 -4.35
N THR A 106 -4.75 -3.58 -4.34
CA THR A 106 -6.13 -3.84 -4.79
C THR A 106 -7.22 -3.39 -3.81
N GLY A 107 -6.88 -2.61 -2.78
CA GLY A 107 -7.87 -1.98 -1.89
C GLY A 107 -8.33 -2.83 -0.71
N ASP A 108 -7.78 -4.03 -0.52
CA ASP A 108 -8.16 -4.93 0.58
C ASP A 108 -7.89 -4.29 1.96
N GLU A 109 -6.75 -3.60 2.08
CA GLU A 109 -6.34 -2.91 3.31
C GLU A 109 -7.25 -1.72 3.67
N PRO A 110 -7.46 -0.71 2.80
CA PRO A 110 -8.34 0.41 3.13
C PRO A 110 -9.78 -0.02 3.38
N TYR A 111 -10.30 -1.01 2.64
CA TYR A 111 -11.64 -1.53 2.93
C TYR A 111 -11.71 -2.31 4.24
N THR A 112 -10.66 -3.05 4.62
CA THR A 112 -10.56 -3.65 5.96
C THR A 112 -10.63 -2.58 7.04
N LEU A 113 -9.90 -1.47 6.88
CA LEU A 113 -9.94 -0.33 7.81
C LEU A 113 -11.35 0.26 7.92
N VAL A 114 -12.05 0.51 6.81
CA VAL A 114 -13.44 1.02 6.85
C VAL A 114 -14.36 0.08 7.62
N MET A 115 -14.31 -1.23 7.34
CA MET A 115 -15.15 -2.22 8.03
C MET A 115 -14.88 -2.28 9.54
N LEU A 116 -13.62 -2.14 9.96
CA LEU A 116 -13.25 -2.07 11.38
C LEU A 116 -13.75 -0.78 12.03
N LEU A 117 -13.50 0.38 11.41
CA LEU A 117 -13.95 1.68 11.92
C LEU A 117 -15.48 1.77 12.03
N ALA A 118 -16.20 1.12 11.10
CA ALA A 118 -17.66 1.07 11.09
C ALA A 118 -18.26 0.35 12.31
N LYS A 119 -17.45 -0.33 13.13
CA LYS A 119 -17.85 -0.85 14.45
C LYS A 119 -17.97 0.24 15.51
N PHE A 120 -17.24 1.35 15.35
CA PHE A 120 -17.11 2.42 16.35
C PHE A 120 -17.82 3.71 15.96
N ILE A 121 -17.79 4.06 14.67
CA ILE A 121 -18.31 5.33 14.16
C ILE A 121 -19.15 5.11 12.89
N PRO A 122 -20.10 6.01 12.58
CA PRO A 122 -20.90 5.89 11.36
C PRO A 122 -20.06 6.08 10.09
N LEU A 123 -20.42 5.37 9.01
CA LEU A 123 -19.69 5.38 7.74
C LEU A 123 -19.45 6.79 7.17
N ASN A 124 -20.41 7.71 7.33
CA ASN A 124 -20.28 9.08 6.82
C ASN A 124 -19.21 9.94 7.52
N ARG A 125 -18.62 9.45 8.61
CA ARG A 125 -17.48 10.10 9.28
C ARG A 125 -16.14 9.45 8.91
N ILE A 126 -16.17 8.28 8.27
CA ILE A 126 -14.95 7.55 7.89
C ILE A 126 -14.45 8.08 6.55
N HIS A 127 -13.22 8.61 6.55
CA HIS A 127 -12.53 9.06 5.35
C HIS A 127 -11.10 8.51 5.37
N ILE A 128 -10.78 7.66 4.40
CA ILE A 128 -9.45 7.05 4.25
C ILE A 128 -8.87 7.48 2.91
N LEU A 129 -7.68 8.09 2.95
CA LEU A 129 -6.87 8.25 1.75
C LEU A 129 -6.15 6.92 1.49
N ALA A 130 -6.33 6.33 0.32
CA ALA A 130 -5.65 5.11 -0.09
C ALA A 130 -4.84 5.39 -1.35
N THR A 131 -3.55 5.08 -1.32
CA THR A 131 -2.67 5.43 -2.44
C THR A 131 -1.80 4.29 -2.90
N ASP A 132 -1.56 4.21 -4.21
CA ASP A 132 -0.62 3.27 -4.80
C ASP A 132 0.08 3.90 -6.02
N LEU A 133 1.24 3.36 -6.37
CA LEU A 133 1.96 3.75 -7.58
C LEU A 133 1.29 3.17 -8.83
N ASP A 134 0.74 1.96 -8.71
CA ASP A 134 0.15 1.21 -9.81
C ASP A 134 -1.32 1.61 -10.01
N LYS A 135 -1.59 2.23 -11.16
CA LYS A 135 -2.93 2.68 -11.53
C LYS A 135 -3.90 1.51 -11.76
N GLN A 136 -3.41 0.38 -12.27
CA GLN A 136 -4.27 -0.78 -12.59
C GLN A 136 -4.83 -1.42 -11.32
N VAL A 137 -4.07 -1.46 -10.22
CA VAL A 137 -4.58 -1.98 -8.95
C VAL A 137 -5.54 -1.00 -8.28
N LEU A 138 -5.32 0.30 -8.42
CA LEU A 138 -6.28 1.32 -7.97
C LEU A 138 -7.61 1.23 -8.70
N GLU A 139 -7.59 1.01 -10.02
CA GLU A 139 -8.81 0.80 -10.81
C GLU A 139 -9.56 -0.46 -10.34
N LYS A 140 -8.85 -1.56 -10.05
CA LYS A 140 -9.45 -2.76 -9.45
C LYS A 140 -10.03 -2.50 -8.06
N ALA A 141 -9.34 -1.73 -7.22
CA ALA A 141 -9.82 -1.35 -5.90
C ALA A 141 -11.12 -0.52 -5.98
N GLN A 142 -11.20 0.42 -6.93
CA GLN A 142 -12.39 1.24 -7.16
C GLN A 142 -13.57 0.40 -7.70
N ILE A 143 -13.32 -0.58 -8.55
CA ILE A 143 -14.34 -1.56 -8.97
C ILE A 143 -14.84 -2.33 -7.74
N GLY A 144 -13.92 -2.80 -6.89
CA GLY A 144 -14.24 -3.48 -5.63
C GLY A 144 -14.82 -4.89 -5.80
N LEU A 145 -14.38 -5.58 -6.86
CA LEU A 145 -14.76 -6.97 -7.14
C LEU A 145 -13.61 -7.90 -6.74
N TYR A 146 -13.89 -8.82 -5.83
CA TYR A 146 -12.90 -9.70 -5.22
C TYR A 146 -13.26 -11.17 -5.40
N ASP A 147 -12.25 -12.03 -5.48
CA ASP A 147 -12.49 -13.47 -5.44
C ASP A 147 -12.69 -13.97 -4.00
N GLU A 148 -13.34 -15.12 -3.85
CA GLU A 148 -13.54 -15.76 -2.55
C GLU A 148 -12.22 -15.99 -1.77
N LYS A 149 -11.11 -16.20 -2.48
CA LYS A 149 -9.80 -16.47 -1.85
C LYS A 149 -9.26 -15.24 -1.12
N SER A 150 -9.44 -14.06 -1.71
CA SER A 150 -9.00 -12.77 -1.16
C SER A 150 -9.75 -12.41 0.13
N LEU A 151 -10.95 -12.95 0.31
CA LEU A 151 -11.78 -12.76 1.50
C LEU A 151 -11.54 -13.80 2.60
N LYS A 152 -10.70 -14.82 2.38
CA LYS A 152 -10.52 -15.95 3.31
C LYS A 152 -10.08 -15.52 4.71
N GLY A 153 -9.33 -14.42 4.82
CA GLY A 153 -8.87 -13.87 6.09
C GLY A 153 -9.94 -13.09 6.87
N LEU A 154 -11.02 -12.66 6.21
CA LEU A 154 -12.05 -11.83 6.85
C LEU A 154 -12.92 -12.64 7.81
N PRO A 155 -13.32 -12.04 8.95
CA PRO A 155 -14.42 -12.55 9.74
C PRO A 155 -15.70 -12.68 8.89
N LYS A 156 -16.45 -13.76 9.08
CA LYS A 156 -17.63 -14.09 8.25
C LYS A 156 -18.72 -13.02 8.34
N GLU A 157 -18.82 -12.34 9.47
CA GLU A 157 -19.74 -11.23 9.68
C GLU A 157 -19.44 -10.04 8.76
N PHE A 158 -18.16 -9.77 8.46
CA PHE A 158 -17.79 -8.71 7.53
C PHE A 158 -18.20 -9.05 6.10
N ILE A 159 -17.94 -10.28 5.67
CA ILE A 159 -18.36 -10.76 4.35
C ILE A 159 -19.88 -10.65 4.21
N LYS A 160 -20.63 -11.15 5.20
CA LYS A 160 -22.09 -11.13 5.18
C LYS A 160 -22.68 -9.71 5.17
N LYS A 161 -22.03 -8.77 5.88
CA LYS A 161 -22.55 -7.42 6.06
C LYS A 161 -22.17 -6.47 4.92
N HIS A 162 -20.97 -6.62 4.34
CA HIS A 162 -20.37 -5.59 3.48
C HIS A 162 -20.10 -6.05 2.04
N PHE A 163 -20.45 -7.29 1.69
CA PHE A 163 -20.26 -7.84 0.36
C PHE A 163 -21.54 -8.50 -0.17
N THR A 164 -21.67 -8.50 -1.49
CA THR A 164 -22.69 -9.25 -2.23
C THR A 164 -22.00 -10.24 -3.14
N GLN A 165 -22.34 -11.53 -3.04
CA GLN A 165 -21.83 -12.55 -3.93
C GLN A 165 -22.39 -12.36 -5.34
N VAL A 166 -21.52 -12.33 -6.35
CA VAL A 166 -21.84 -12.14 -7.76
C VAL A 166 -21.14 -13.20 -8.61
N GLY A 167 -21.84 -13.81 -9.57
CA GLY A 167 -21.23 -14.74 -10.52
C GLY A 167 -20.57 -15.97 -9.89
N GLY A 168 -21.13 -16.50 -8.79
CA GLY A 168 -20.63 -17.70 -8.11
C GLY A 168 -19.49 -17.42 -7.14
N LYS A 169 -18.24 -17.26 -7.60
CA LYS A 169 -17.06 -17.14 -6.72
C LYS A 169 -16.52 -15.72 -6.54
N SER A 170 -17.24 -14.72 -7.03
CA SER A 170 -16.84 -13.32 -6.90
C SER A 170 -17.74 -12.60 -5.90
N TYR A 171 -17.20 -11.56 -5.28
CA TYR A 171 -17.85 -10.77 -4.26
C TYR A 171 -17.65 -9.30 -4.55
N GLN A 172 -18.74 -8.56 -4.65
CA GLN A 172 -18.76 -7.13 -4.84
C GLN A 172 -18.87 -6.46 -3.47
N ILE A 173 -17.90 -5.62 -3.11
CA ILE A 173 -18.00 -4.79 -1.91
C ILE A 173 -19.07 -3.72 -2.09
N HIS A 174 -19.82 -3.43 -1.03
CA HIS A 174 -20.92 -2.47 -1.06
C HIS A 174 -20.44 -1.03 -1.31
N ASP A 175 -21.21 -0.28 -2.09
CA ASP A 175 -20.87 1.10 -2.47
C ASP A 175 -20.72 2.04 -1.27
N GLU A 176 -21.45 1.81 -0.18
CA GLU A 176 -21.32 2.59 1.05
C GLU A 176 -19.93 2.48 1.69
N ILE A 177 -19.28 1.32 1.57
CA ILE A 177 -17.90 1.11 2.03
C ILE A 177 -16.93 1.80 1.07
N LYS A 178 -17.17 1.69 -0.25
CA LYS A 178 -16.33 2.34 -1.27
C LYS A 178 -16.30 3.85 -1.12
N LYS A 179 -17.43 4.48 -0.79
CA LYS A 179 -17.53 5.94 -0.60
C LYS A 179 -16.68 6.47 0.55
N CYS A 180 -16.24 5.63 1.47
CA CYS A 180 -15.38 6.01 2.60
C CYS A 180 -13.89 6.09 2.22
N VAL A 181 -13.51 5.67 1.00
CA VAL A 181 -12.11 5.59 0.56
C VAL A 181 -11.87 6.47 -0.67
N GLU A 182 -10.92 7.39 -0.57
CA GLU A 182 -10.39 8.14 -1.70
C GLU A 182 -9.14 7.43 -2.24
N PHE A 183 -9.23 6.89 -3.44
CA PHE A 183 -8.08 6.27 -4.13
C PHE A 183 -7.32 7.28 -4.98
N LYS A 184 -6.01 7.39 -4.79
CA LYS A 184 -5.14 8.31 -5.54
C LYS A 184 -3.81 7.67 -5.92
N GLN A 185 -3.34 7.95 -7.14
CA GLN A 185 -2.00 7.55 -7.54
C GLN A 185 -0.94 8.36 -6.78
N HIS A 186 0.03 7.68 -6.16
CA HIS A 186 1.10 8.30 -5.37
C HIS A 186 2.37 7.46 -5.40
N ASN A 187 3.51 8.13 -5.59
CA ASN A 187 4.83 7.52 -5.47
C ASN A 187 5.50 7.91 -4.15
N LEU A 188 5.61 6.96 -3.20
CA LEU A 188 6.26 7.15 -1.90
C LEU A 188 7.69 7.73 -2.00
N LEU A 189 8.44 7.38 -3.05
CA LEU A 189 9.83 7.82 -3.19
C LEU A 189 9.94 9.27 -3.68
N LYS A 190 8.90 9.81 -4.32
CA LYS A 190 8.99 11.06 -5.08
C LYS A 190 7.99 12.12 -4.63
N ASP A 191 6.74 11.73 -4.47
CA ASP A 191 5.64 12.67 -4.33
C ASP A 191 5.57 13.25 -2.91
N SER A 192 4.89 14.38 -2.77
CA SER A 192 4.62 15.00 -1.47
C SER A 192 3.60 14.17 -0.69
N TYR A 193 3.80 14.09 0.63
CA TYR A 193 2.93 13.29 1.50
C TYR A 193 1.74 14.13 1.97
N PRO A 194 0.58 13.50 2.26
CA PRO A 194 -0.49 14.20 2.96
C PRO A 194 0.01 14.69 4.33
N SER A 195 -0.61 15.73 4.86
CA SER A 195 -0.29 16.31 6.16
C SER A 195 -1.43 16.11 7.15
N GLY A 196 -1.10 15.94 8.42
CA GLY A 196 -2.08 15.85 9.51
C GLY A 196 -2.85 14.54 9.50
N CYS A 197 -2.18 13.44 9.21
CA CYS A 197 -2.70 12.10 9.40
C CYS A 197 -2.64 11.74 10.89
N ASP A 198 -3.69 11.11 11.41
CA ASP A 198 -3.70 10.55 12.76
C ASP A 198 -3.21 9.10 12.74
N MET A 199 -3.35 8.43 11.60
CA MET A 199 -2.80 7.11 11.35
C MET A 199 -2.28 6.97 9.93
N ILE A 200 -1.12 6.33 9.79
CA ILE A 200 -0.59 5.86 8.51
C ILE A 200 -0.48 4.34 8.59
N VAL A 201 -1.00 3.65 7.58
CA VAL A 201 -0.83 2.21 7.38
C VAL A 201 0.05 2.02 6.16
N CYS A 202 1.22 1.40 6.34
CA CYS A 202 2.16 1.15 5.24
C CYS A 202 2.78 -0.23 5.44
N ARG A 203 2.16 -1.26 4.86
CA ARG A 203 2.46 -2.65 5.16
C ARG A 203 2.96 -3.40 3.93
N ASN A 204 4.00 -4.21 4.12
CA ASN A 204 4.53 -5.13 3.10
C ASN A 204 5.08 -4.46 1.83
N VAL A 205 5.36 -3.16 1.86
CA VAL A 205 6.00 -2.41 0.77
C VAL A 205 7.44 -2.03 1.11
N MET A 206 7.73 -1.76 2.39
CA MET A 206 9.04 -1.26 2.82
C MET A 206 10.15 -2.30 2.63
N ILE A 207 9.80 -3.60 2.63
CA ILE A 207 10.72 -4.71 2.40
C ILE A 207 11.45 -4.66 1.04
N TYR A 208 10.92 -3.95 0.06
CA TYR A 208 11.48 -3.85 -1.30
C TYR A 208 12.53 -2.74 -1.45
N PHE A 209 12.50 -1.75 -0.58
CA PHE A 209 13.37 -0.57 -0.67
C PHE A 209 14.74 -0.80 -0.03
N THR A 210 15.72 -0.02 -0.48
CA THR A 210 17.04 0.11 0.16
C THR A 210 16.91 0.80 1.52
N GLU A 211 17.90 0.65 2.40
CA GLU A 211 17.85 1.27 3.73
C GLU A 211 17.80 2.81 3.65
N ASP A 212 18.51 3.44 2.70
CA ASP A 212 18.46 4.89 2.52
C ASP A 212 17.09 5.38 2.04
N ALA A 213 16.45 4.63 1.13
CA ALA A 213 15.08 4.93 0.71
C ALA A 213 14.08 4.79 1.87
N LYS A 214 14.21 3.73 2.68
CA LYS A 214 13.37 3.56 3.88
C LYS A 214 13.54 4.71 4.87
N LYS A 215 14.78 5.11 5.16
CA LYS A 215 15.09 6.26 6.04
C LYS A 215 14.35 7.51 5.57
N SER A 216 14.44 7.84 4.29
CA SER A 216 13.75 8.99 3.70
C SER A 216 12.23 8.88 3.87
N ILE A 217 11.65 7.71 3.58
CA ILE A 217 10.22 7.46 3.75
C ILE A 217 9.77 7.61 5.21
N TYR A 218 10.52 7.08 6.18
CA TYR A 218 10.16 7.18 7.60
C TYR A 218 10.16 8.62 8.11
N HIS A 219 11.15 9.43 7.71
CA HIS A 219 11.14 10.87 8.03
C HIS A 219 9.91 11.57 7.44
N LYS A 220 9.54 11.24 6.19
CA LYS A 220 8.33 11.80 5.56
C LYS A 220 7.04 11.32 6.24
N PHE A 221 6.98 10.07 6.69
CA PHE A 221 5.83 9.58 7.47
C PHE A 221 5.71 10.31 8.80
N ASN A 222 6.81 10.57 9.51
CA ASN A 222 6.79 11.34 10.75
C ASN A 222 6.26 12.77 10.50
N GLN A 223 6.69 13.43 9.42
CA GLN A 223 6.19 14.76 9.04
C GLN A 223 4.70 14.75 8.65
N ALA A 224 4.22 13.66 8.06
CA ALA A 224 2.83 13.50 7.66
C ALA A 224 1.88 13.25 8.85
N LEU A 225 2.39 12.62 9.92
CA LEU A 225 1.62 12.33 11.13
C LEU A 225 1.47 13.54 12.05
N ASN A 226 0.30 13.68 12.66
CA ASN A 226 0.11 14.52 13.84
C ASN A 226 0.90 13.96 15.02
N GLU A 227 1.24 14.83 15.97
CA GLU A 227 1.75 14.39 17.28
C GLU A 227 0.79 13.38 17.91
N ASP A 228 1.33 12.37 18.60
CA ASP A 228 0.59 11.21 19.11
C ASP A 228 -0.05 10.28 18.04
N GLY A 229 0.17 10.54 16.75
CA GLY A 229 -0.31 9.72 15.65
C GLY A 229 0.38 8.36 15.54
N MET A 230 -0.24 7.42 14.81
CA MET A 230 0.21 6.02 14.75
C MET A 230 0.65 5.59 13.35
N LEU A 231 1.83 4.98 13.25
CA LEU A 231 2.32 4.29 12.07
C LEU A 231 2.17 2.77 12.27
N PHE A 232 1.43 2.12 11.37
CA PHE A 232 1.24 0.67 11.34
C PHE A 232 2.00 0.04 10.16
N VAL A 233 2.96 -0.83 10.46
CA VAL A 233 3.81 -1.51 9.46
C VAL A 233 3.50 -3.01 9.35
N GLY A 234 4.05 -3.66 8.32
CA GLY A 234 3.83 -5.08 8.06
C GLY A 234 4.50 -5.98 9.11
N SER A 235 3.97 -7.20 9.31
CA SER A 235 4.44 -8.14 10.34
C SER A 235 5.87 -8.69 10.13
N THR A 236 6.50 -8.36 9.01
CA THR A 236 7.90 -8.70 8.70
C THR A 236 8.78 -7.45 8.64
N GLU A 237 8.23 -6.30 9.01
CA GLU A 237 8.87 -5.00 8.95
C GLU A 237 9.13 -4.52 10.37
N GLN A 238 10.38 -4.16 10.65
CA GLN A 238 10.78 -3.55 11.91
C GLN A 238 11.55 -2.29 11.58
N ILE A 239 11.22 -1.20 12.29
CA ILE A 239 11.95 0.05 12.17
C ILE A 239 13.12 -0.05 13.15
N ILE A 240 14.31 -0.22 12.62
CA ILE A 240 15.55 -0.23 13.41
C ILE A 240 15.82 1.20 13.86
N SER A 241 16.04 1.41 15.15
CA SER A 241 16.25 2.73 15.76
C SER A 241 15.12 3.70 15.39
N ALA A 242 13.88 3.33 15.76
CA ALA A 242 12.69 4.10 15.44
C ALA A 242 12.77 5.55 15.95
N GLU A 243 13.47 5.74 17.07
CA GLU A 243 13.77 7.02 17.70
C GLU A 243 14.50 7.99 16.76
N ASP A 244 15.34 7.50 15.84
CA ASP A 244 16.06 8.33 14.85
C ASP A 244 15.09 9.00 13.86
N TYR A 245 13.87 8.46 13.75
CA TYR A 245 12.81 8.99 12.88
C TYR A 245 11.69 9.66 13.68
N GLY A 246 11.87 9.89 14.98
CA GLY A 246 10.86 10.49 15.86
C GLY A 246 9.68 9.54 16.16
N PHE A 247 9.95 8.24 16.23
CA PHE A 247 8.95 7.23 16.55
C PHE A 247 9.32 6.43 17.80
N THR A 248 8.33 6.18 18.67
CA THR A 248 8.44 5.24 19.78
C THR A 248 7.61 3.99 19.50
N ALA A 249 8.19 2.81 19.73
CA ALA A 249 7.46 1.55 19.60
C ALA A 249 6.32 1.46 20.66
N TYR A 250 5.08 1.31 20.20
CA TYR A 250 3.90 1.31 21.07
C TYR A 250 3.35 -0.11 21.29
N ARG A 251 3.21 -0.86 20.20
CA ARG A 251 2.88 -2.30 20.15
C ARG A 251 3.68 -2.95 19.03
N SER A 252 3.69 -4.28 18.96
CA SER A 252 4.28 -4.99 17.82
C SER A 252 3.75 -4.43 16.50
N PHE A 253 4.64 -3.89 15.68
CA PHE A 253 4.34 -3.27 14.38
C PHE A 253 3.55 -1.94 14.41
N PHE A 254 3.29 -1.38 15.58
CA PHE A 254 2.69 -0.04 15.75
C PHE A 254 3.68 0.90 16.43
N TYR A 255 3.94 2.02 15.79
CA TYR A 255 4.87 3.04 16.25
C TYR A 255 4.12 4.36 16.42
N LYS A 256 4.30 5.01 17.56
CA LYS A 256 3.69 6.30 17.87
C LYS A 256 4.66 7.41 17.51
N LYS A 257 4.17 8.50 16.92
CA LYS A 257 4.92 9.75 16.81
C LYS A 257 4.97 10.45 18.17
N ASP A 258 6.17 10.90 18.53
CA ASP A 258 6.46 11.60 19.80
C ASP A 258 6.33 13.11 19.69
#